data_AF-A0AAW1WUX2-F1
#
_entry.id   AF-A0AAW1WUX2-F1
#
_cell.length_a   1.000
_cell.length_b   1.000
_cell.length_c   1.000
_cell.angle_alpha   90.00
_cell.angle_beta   90.00
_cell.angle_gamma   90.00
#
_symmetry.space_group_name_H-M   'P 1'
#
loop_
_entity.id
_entity.type
_entity.pdbx_description
1 polymer ?
#
loop_
_entity_poly.entity_id
_entity_poly.type
_entity_poly.pdbx_seq_one_letter_code
_entity_poly.pdbx_strand_id
1 'polypeptide(L)'
;MAALDKYSTLVVLLLGMILIGFAIPTSKALTLDESKNHYNPWCGQEIDGFIFRNGTVTDSCCEDLMSLGKPCHEHFVSQTQATLHPNITLASVASKSTRVWNKCFAITRSQIAETKTVEDCELKFNPQCGQEITNFIFNNGNNVTQSCCLQFLLLGRE
;
A
#
# COMPACT_ATOMS: atom_id res chain seq x y z
N MET A 1 64.44 30.94 2.40
CA MET A 1 63.72 29.88 1.66
C MET A 1 63.16 28.81 2.62
N ALA A 2 62.49 29.19 3.72
CA ALA A 2 62.01 28.25 4.74
C ALA A 2 60.55 28.48 5.19
N ALA A 3 59.89 29.53 4.67
CA ALA A 3 58.51 29.87 5.03
C ALA A 3 57.48 29.42 3.97
N LEU A 4 57.87 29.34 2.68
CA LEU A 4 56.99 28.82 1.62
C LEU A 4 56.76 27.30 1.73
N ASP A 5 57.74 26.58 2.28
CA ASP A 5 57.68 25.13 2.47
C ASP A 5 56.66 24.73 3.57
N LYS A 6 56.60 25.53 4.65
CA LYS A 6 55.65 25.31 5.76
C LYS A 6 54.20 25.60 5.37
N TYR A 7 53.97 26.59 4.51
CA TYR A 7 52.62 26.88 4.00
C TYR A 7 52.18 25.82 2.99
N SER A 8 53.10 25.38 2.11
CA SER A 8 52.84 24.32 1.14
C SER A 8 52.50 22.99 1.81
N THR A 9 53.24 22.61 2.85
CA THR A 9 52.98 21.38 3.63
C THR A 9 51.68 21.47 4.45
N LEU A 10 51.34 22.63 5.02
CA LEU A 10 50.07 22.83 5.73
C LEU A 10 48.86 22.74 4.79
N VAL A 11 48.97 23.28 3.58
CA VAL A 11 47.92 23.21 2.56
C VAL A 11 47.71 21.78 2.07
N VAL A 12 48.79 21.01 1.86
CA VAL A 12 48.71 19.59 1.47
C VAL A 12 48.09 18.74 2.59
N LEU A 13 48.40 19.03 3.87
CA LEU A 13 47.81 18.32 5.01
C LEU A 13 46.30 18.60 5.16
N LEU A 14 45.89 19.86 4.98
CA LEU A 14 44.47 20.26 5.04
C LEU A 14 43.67 19.70 3.86
N LEU A 15 44.25 19.63 2.66
CA LEU A 15 43.61 19.03 1.49
C LEU A 15 43.56 17.50 1.56
N GLY A 16 44.55 16.84 2.18
CA GLY A 16 44.58 15.39 2.37
C GLY A 16 43.53 14.87 3.36
N MET A 17 43.21 15.65 4.40
CA MET A 17 42.19 15.30 5.40
C MET A 17 40.76 15.31 4.82
N ILE A 18 40.52 16.04 3.72
CA ILE A 18 39.22 16.09 3.02
C ILE A 18 38.96 14.79 2.24
N LEU A 19 39.99 14.00 1.93
CA LEU A 19 39.86 12.74 1.18
C LEU A 19 39.70 11.47 2.05
N ILE A 20 39.87 11.56 3.37
CA ILE A 20 39.84 10.37 4.26
C ILE A 20 38.55 10.30 5.12
N GLY A 21 37.75 11.36 5.14
CA GLY A 21 36.47 11.39 5.88
C GLY A 21 35.26 11.31 4.95
N PHE A 22 34.87 10.09 4.56
CA PHE A 22 33.49 9.62 4.26
C PHE A 22 33.57 8.41 3.32
N ALA A 23 34.19 7.32 3.77
CA ALA A 23 33.70 6.00 3.36
C ALA A 23 32.34 5.81 4.07
N ILE A 24 31.27 6.37 3.50
CA ILE A 24 29.92 5.92 3.81
C ILE A 24 29.94 4.44 3.43
N PRO A 25 29.64 3.50 4.34
CA PRO A 25 29.38 2.14 3.90
C PRO A 25 28.24 2.26 2.90
N THR A 26 28.53 2.01 1.64
CA THR A 26 27.52 1.71 0.64
C THR A 26 26.91 0.38 1.06
N SER A 27 26.04 0.41 2.09
CA SER A 27 24.93 -0.52 2.14
C SER A 27 24.32 -0.40 0.76
N LYS A 28 24.41 -1.47 -0.03
CA LYS A 28 23.97 -1.50 -1.41
C LYS A 28 22.66 -0.73 -1.50
N ALA A 29 22.71 0.46 -2.08
CA ALA A 29 21.52 1.15 -2.48
C ALA A 29 20.94 0.23 -3.55
N LEU A 30 19.92 -0.54 -3.17
CA LEU A 30 19.00 -1.05 -4.17
C LEU A 30 18.60 0.20 -4.95
N THR A 31 18.93 0.16 -6.23
CA THR A 31 18.70 1.24 -7.19
C THR A 31 17.26 1.70 -7.06
N LEU A 32 17.12 2.94 -6.58
CA LEU A 32 15.89 3.61 -6.20
C LEU A 32 15.11 4.10 -7.44
N ASP A 33 15.05 3.30 -8.51
CA ASP A 33 14.47 3.70 -9.80
C ASP A 33 13.27 2.84 -10.24
N GLU A 34 12.98 1.71 -9.59
CA GLU A 34 11.82 0.86 -9.94
C GLU A 34 10.77 0.72 -8.81
N SER A 35 10.69 1.73 -7.94
CA SER A 35 9.60 1.91 -6.97
C SER A 35 9.27 3.39 -6.81
N LYS A 36 8.63 3.98 -7.83
CA LYS A 36 7.92 5.25 -7.68
C LYS A 36 6.65 5.04 -6.84
N ASN A 37 6.80 4.70 -5.56
CA ASN A 37 5.70 4.45 -4.63
C ASN A 37 6.13 4.93 -3.24
N HIS A 38 6.39 6.24 -3.15
CA HIS A 38 6.55 6.87 -1.87
C HIS A 38 5.14 6.99 -1.29
N TYR A 39 4.90 6.33 -0.15
CA TYR A 39 3.78 6.67 0.72
C TYR A 39 3.62 8.18 0.75
N ASN A 40 2.38 8.68 0.64
CA ASN A 40 2.08 10.02 1.12
C ASN A 40 2.66 10.09 2.55
N PRO A 41 3.58 11.03 2.88
CA PRO A 41 4.33 10.98 4.13
C PRO A 41 3.43 10.90 5.38
N TRP A 42 2.27 11.54 5.32
CA TRP A 42 1.23 11.47 6.36
C TRP A 42 0.66 10.07 6.53
N CYS A 43 0.31 9.42 5.42
CA CYS A 43 -0.17 8.05 5.43
C CYS A 43 0.91 7.08 5.93
N GLY A 44 2.19 7.32 5.61
CA GLY A 44 3.30 6.53 6.14
C GLY A 44 3.41 6.64 7.67
N GLN A 45 3.20 7.84 8.21
CA GLN A 45 3.15 8.07 9.65
C GLN A 45 1.95 7.40 10.33
N GLU A 46 0.78 7.38 9.69
CA GLU A 46 -0.39 6.68 10.22
C GLU A 46 -0.18 5.18 10.29
N ILE A 47 0.42 4.58 9.25
CA ILE A 47 0.66 3.14 9.19
C ILE A 47 1.73 2.71 10.17
N ASP A 48 2.82 3.49 10.27
CA ASP A 48 3.80 3.33 11.35
C ASP A 48 3.12 3.45 12.74
N GLY A 49 2.29 4.48 12.93
CA GLY A 49 1.55 4.70 14.17
C GLY A 49 0.65 3.53 14.53
N PHE A 50 -0.11 3.01 13.57
CA PHE A 50 -1.00 1.87 13.79
C PHE A 50 -0.24 0.60 14.20
N ILE A 51 0.87 0.31 13.50
CA ILE A 51 1.65 -0.91 13.74
C ILE A 51 2.45 -0.80 15.04
N PHE A 52 3.19 0.27 15.24
CA PHE A 52 4.18 0.33 16.32
C PHE A 52 3.69 1.07 17.56
N ARG A 53 2.65 1.92 17.44
CA ARG A 53 2.22 2.84 18.51
C ARG A 53 0.72 2.78 18.84
N ASN A 54 0.00 1.76 18.38
CA ASN A 54 -1.44 1.59 18.56
C ASN A 54 -2.28 2.79 18.06
N GLY A 55 -1.79 3.51 17.05
CA GLY A 55 -2.52 4.58 16.39
C GLY A 55 -3.67 4.08 15.52
N THR A 56 -4.23 5.01 14.75
CA THR A 56 -5.32 4.78 13.80
C THR A 56 -4.85 5.06 12.37
N VAL A 57 -5.57 4.51 11.40
CA VAL A 57 -5.43 4.82 9.98
C VAL A 57 -6.75 5.37 9.45
N THR A 58 -6.66 6.45 8.67
CA THR A 58 -7.77 7.13 7.99
C THR A 58 -8.15 6.41 6.70
N ASP A 59 -9.38 6.66 6.23
CA ASP A 59 -9.89 6.04 5.01
C ASP A 59 -9.09 6.48 3.77
N SER A 60 -8.72 7.76 3.69
CA SER A 60 -7.84 8.27 2.63
C SER A 60 -6.48 7.59 2.62
N CYS A 61 -5.88 7.35 3.79
CA CYS A 61 -4.64 6.59 3.86
C CYS A 61 -4.85 5.11 3.46
N CYS A 62 -6.02 4.54 3.72
CA CYS A 62 -6.36 3.21 3.25
C CYS A 62 -6.48 3.14 1.72
N GLU A 63 -7.06 4.15 1.07
CA GLU A 63 -7.09 4.27 -0.39
C GLU A 63 -5.67 4.37 -0.99
N ASP A 64 -4.82 5.22 -0.40
CA ASP A 64 -3.41 5.33 -0.78
C ASP A 64 -2.73 3.96 -0.66
N LEU A 65 -2.86 3.28 0.48
CA LEU A 65 -2.26 1.96 0.71
C LEU A 65 -2.75 0.90 -0.29
N MET A 66 -4.05 0.89 -0.62
CA MET A 66 -4.58 -0.04 -1.62
C MET A 66 -4.06 0.26 -3.03
N SER A 67 -3.86 1.53 -3.38
CA SER A 67 -3.27 1.93 -4.66
C SER A 67 -1.81 1.48 -4.82
N LEU A 68 -1.04 1.49 -3.72
CA LEU A 68 0.36 1.03 -3.70
C LEU A 68 0.48 -0.49 -3.75
N GLY A 69 -0.45 -1.20 -3.12
CA GLY A 69 -0.50 -2.65 -3.09
C GLY A 69 0.32 -3.32 -1.97
N LYS A 70 0.07 -4.62 -1.79
CA LYS A 70 0.59 -5.43 -0.68
C LYS A 70 2.11 -5.52 -0.63
N PRO A 71 2.83 -5.68 -1.76
CA PRO A 71 4.29 -5.73 -1.74
C PRO A 71 4.93 -4.44 -1.21
N CYS A 72 4.37 -3.27 -1.58
CA CYS A 72 4.84 -1.97 -1.11
C CYS A 72 4.62 -1.82 0.40
N HIS A 73 3.44 -2.25 0.90
CA HIS A 73 3.14 -2.30 2.34
C HIS A 73 4.14 -3.17 3.11
N GLU A 74 4.36 -4.40 2.65
CA GLU A 74 5.26 -5.36 3.31
C GLU A 74 6.71 -4.85 3.33
N HIS A 75 7.16 -4.26 2.23
CA HIS A 75 8.49 -3.64 2.14
C HIS A 75 8.62 -2.45 3.11
N PHE A 76 7.63 -1.54 3.13
CA PHE A 76 7.61 -0.40 4.04
C PHE A 76 7.69 -0.84 5.50
N VAL A 77 6.88 -1.82 5.90
CA VAL A 77 6.86 -2.34 7.28
C VAL A 77 8.18 -2.99 7.65
N SER A 78 8.74 -3.82 6.76
CA SER A 78 10.01 -4.50 7.00
C SER A 78 11.16 -3.50 7.20
N GLN A 79 11.27 -2.50 6.32
CA GLN A 79 12.28 -1.47 6.40
C GLN A 79 12.11 -0.61 7.66
N THR A 80 10.87 -0.18 7.95
CA THR A 80 10.55 0.64 9.12
C THR A 80 10.82 -0.10 10.42
N GLN A 81 10.48 -1.40 10.50
CA GLN A 81 10.81 -2.21 11.67
C GLN A 81 12.33 -2.30 11.87
N ALA A 82 13.09 -2.61 10.83
CA ALA A 82 14.53 -2.78 10.94
C ALA A 82 15.26 -1.49 11.33
N THR A 83 14.75 -0.33 10.90
CA THR A 83 15.42 0.98 11.06
C THR A 83 14.93 1.78 12.25
N LEU A 84 13.61 1.86 12.47
CA LEU A 84 13.00 2.76 13.45
C LEU A 84 12.52 2.02 14.70
N HIS A 85 12.15 0.74 14.58
CA HIS A 85 11.57 -0.04 15.68
C HIS A 85 12.26 -1.41 15.90
N PRO A 86 13.60 -1.47 15.99
CA PRO A 86 14.34 -2.74 16.01
C PRO A 86 14.03 -3.63 17.22
N ASN A 87 13.51 -3.04 18.29
CA ASN A 87 13.20 -3.75 19.54
C ASN A 87 11.80 -4.38 19.56
N ILE A 88 10.98 -4.14 18.53
CA ILE A 88 9.61 -4.70 18.46
C ILE A 88 9.68 -6.08 17.79
N THR A 89 9.04 -7.07 18.43
CA THR A 89 9.06 -8.46 17.96
C THR A 89 8.43 -8.60 16.58
N LEU A 90 9.07 -9.37 15.69
CA LEU A 90 8.57 -9.67 14.34
C LEU A 90 7.12 -10.18 14.33
N ALA A 91 6.76 -11.06 15.28
CA ALA A 91 5.42 -11.60 15.39
C ALA A 91 4.35 -10.51 15.63
N SER A 92 4.62 -9.57 16.54
CA SER A 92 3.71 -8.43 16.79
C SER A 92 3.59 -7.53 15.56
N VAL A 93 4.69 -7.26 14.87
CA VAL A 93 4.70 -6.42 13.66
C VAL A 93 3.90 -7.10 12.54
N ALA A 94 4.15 -8.37 12.27
CA ALA A 94 3.43 -9.14 11.25
C ALA A 94 1.92 -9.18 11.50
N SER A 95 1.51 -9.42 12.76
CA SER A 95 0.11 -9.41 13.16
C SER A 95 -0.57 -8.07 12.89
N LYS A 96 0.04 -6.97 13.32
CA LYS A 96 -0.53 -5.62 13.13
C LYS A 96 -0.45 -5.13 11.68
N SER A 97 0.60 -5.50 10.96
CA SER A 97 0.75 -5.26 9.52
C SER A 97 -0.37 -5.94 8.73
N THR A 98 -0.68 -7.19 9.06
CA THR A 98 -1.82 -7.92 8.46
C THR A 98 -3.15 -7.25 8.83
N ARG A 99 -3.29 -6.79 10.07
CA ARG A 99 -4.51 -6.13 10.55
C ARG A 99 -4.79 -4.82 9.82
N VAL A 100 -3.78 -3.98 9.62
CA VAL A 100 -3.98 -2.70 8.90
C VAL A 100 -4.26 -2.93 7.42
N TRP A 101 -3.58 -3.90 6.80
CA TRP A 101 -3.86 -4.31 5.43
C TRP A 101 -5.31 -4.76 5.24
N ASN A 102 -5.78 -5.69 6.08
CA ASN A 102 -7.14 -6.21 5.99
C ASN A 102 -8.20 -5.14 6.30
N LYS A 103 -7.92 -4.24 7.25
CA LYS A 103 -8.80 -3.09 7.53
C LYS A 103 -8.96 -2.21 6.29
N CYS A 104 -7.85 -1.81 5.67
CA CYS A 104 -7.88 -0.94 4.51
C CYS A 104 -8.52 -1.62 3.29
N PHE A 105 -8.25 -2.91 3.08
CA PHE A 105 -8.92 -3.69 2.05
C PHE A 105 -10.44 -3.67 2.22
N ALA A 106 -10.95 -3.85 3.44
CA ALA A 106 -12.39 -3.83 3.72
C ALA A 106 -13.02 -2.44 3.47
N ILE A 107 -12.35 -1.36 3.87
CA ILE A 107 -12.80 0.03 3.65
C ILE A 107 -12.91 0.31 2.16
N THR A 108 -11.84 0.08 1.40
CA THR A 108 -11.81 0.36 -0.03
C THR A 108 -12.82 -0.50 -0.80
N ARG A 109 -13.03 -1.77 -0.41
CA ARG A 109 -14.08 -2.60 -1.02
C ARG A 109 -15.49 -2.07 -0.74
N SER A 110 -15.73 -1.55 0.46
CA SER A 110 -17.03 -0.99 0.85
C SER A 110 -17.30 0.31 0.09
N GLN A 111 -16.30 1.18 -0.04
CA GLN A 111 -16.39 2.41 -0.83
C GLN A 111 -16.63 2.12 -2.31
N ILE A 112 -15.96 1.11 -2.89
CA ILE A 112 -16.24 0.66 -4.27
C ILE A 112 -17.68 0.16 -4.40
N ALA A 113 -18.21 -0.55 -3.39
CA ALA A 113 -19.60 -1.01 -3.41
C ALA A 113 -20.61 0.15 -3.27
N GLU A 114 -20.29 1.17 -2.47
CA GLU A 114 -21.15 2.35 -2.28
C GLU A 114 -21.12 3.32 -3.47
N THR A 115 -20.02 3.35 -4.22
CA THR A 115 -19.86 4.22 -5.40
C THR A 115 -20.34 3.57 -6.70
N LYS A 116 -20.54 2.25 -6.73
CA LYS A 116 -21.17 1.57 -7.87
C LYS A 116 -22.59 2.10 -8.08
N THR A 117 -22.85 2.62 -9.27
CA THR A 117 -24.20 3.03 -9.67
C THR A 117 -25.03 1.84 -10.12
N VAL A 118 -26.35 2.01 -10.20
CA VAL A 118 -27.23 1.02 -10.84
C VAL A 118 -26.80 0.76 -12.29
N GLU A 119 -26.31 1.79 -13.00
CA GLU A 119 -25.81 1.71 -14.37
C GLU A 119 -24.56 0.80 -14.48
N ASP A 120 -23.64 0.88 -13.53
CA ASP A 120 -22.46 -0.01 -13.46
C ASP A 120 -22.86 -1.48 -13.21
N CYS A 121 -23.97 -1.70 -12.51
CA CYS A 121 -24.56 -3.02 -12.30
C CYS A 121 -25.32 -3.52 -13.53
N GLU A 122 -26.06 -2.64 -14.21
CA GLU A 122 -26.84 -2.94 -15.42
C GLU A 122 -25.95 -3.43 -16.56
N LEU A 123 -24.74 -2.88 -16.73
CA LEU A 123 -23.78 -3.35 -17.75
C LEU A 123 -23.35 -4.81 -17.57
N LYS A 124 -23.36 -5.33 -16.33
CA LYS A 124 -23.03 -6.73 -16.03
C LYS A 124 -24.26 -7.64 -15.99
N PHE A 125 -25.44 -7.05 -15.93
CA PHE A 125 -26.69 -7.77 -15.78
C PHE A 125 -27.25 -8.15 -17.14
N ASN A 126 -27.40 -9.44 -17.42
CA ASN A 126 -28.06 -9.87 -18.65
C ASN A 126 -29.53 -9.39 -18.64
N PRO A 127 -29.97 -8.56 -19.59
CA PRO A 127 -31.32 -7.98 -19.57
C PRO A 127 -32.42 -9.04 -19.67
N GLN A 128 -32.17 -10.17 -20.34
CA GLN A 128 -33.14 -11.28 -20.38
C GLN A 128 -33.27 -11.97 -19.02
N CYS A 129 -32.13 -12.20 -18.34
CA CYS A 129 -32.15 -12.73 -16.98
C CYS A 129 -32.85 -11.77 -16.00
N GLY A 130 -32.72 -10.45 -16.23
CA GLY A 130 -33.42 -9.42 -15.42
C GLY A 130 -34.92 -9.49 -15.58
N GLN A 131 -35.39 -9.71 -16.80
CA GLN A 131 -36.80 -9.92 -17.08
C GLN A 131 -37.31 -11.23 -16.49
N GLU A 132 -36.55 -12.32 -16.55
CA GLU A 132 -36.93 -13.60 -15.92
C GLU A 132 -37.13 -13.43 -14.40
N ILE A 133 -36.16 -12.82 -13.71
CA ILE A 133 -36.21 -12.59 -12.26
C ILE A 133 -37.37 -11.65 -11.91
N THR A 134 -37.53 -10.55 -12.65
CA THR A 134 -38.63 -9.59 -12.42
C THR A 134 -39.98 -10.27 -12.59
N ASN A 135 -40.15 -11.07 -13.65
CA ASN A 135 -41.39 -11.78 -13.88
C ASN A 135 -41.67 -12.82 -12.80
N PHE A 136 -40.66 -13.58 -12.37
CA PHE A 136 -40.81 -14.56 -11.30
C PHE A 136 -41.22 -13.91 -9.97
N ILE A 137 -40.58 -12.79 -9.60
CA ILE A 137 -40.82 -12.12 -8.30
C ILE A 137 -42.13 -11.31 -8.29
N PHE A 138 -42.34 -10.48 -9.30
CA PHE A 138 -43.38 -9.45 -9.27
C PHE A 138 -44.64 -9.83 -10.06
N ASN A 139 -44.51 -10.72 -11.05
CA ASN A 139 -45.59 -11.00 -12.00
C ASN A 139 -46.15 -12.43 -11.88
N ASN A 140 -45.75 -13.20 -10.86
CA ASN A 140 -46.05 -14.64 -10.75
C ASN A 140 -45.75 -15.39 -12.06
N GLY A 141 -44.65 -14.98 -12.71
CA GLY A 141 -44.22 -15.53 -13.99
C GLY A 141 -43.64 -16.93 -13.86
N ASN A 142 -43.17 -17.45 -15.00
CA ASN A 142 -42.50 -18.74 -15.05
C ASN A 142 -41.23 -18.77 -14.17
N ASN A 143 -40.80 -19.97 -13.81
CA ASN A 143 -39.55 -20.17 -13.09
C ASN A 143 -38.35 -19.59 -13.84
N VAL A 144 -37.41 -19.04 -13.09
CA VAL A 144 -36.13 -18.53 -13.59
C VAL A 144 -35.29 -19.69 -14.15
N THR A 145 -34.66 -19.49 -15.31
CA THR A 145 -33.83 -20.51 -15.94
C THR A 145 -32.57 -20.81 -15.13
N GLN A 146 -32.06 -22.04 -15.25
CA GLN A 146 -30.82 -22.44 -14.58
C GLN A 146 -29.63 -21.56 -15.00
N SER A 147 -29.57 -21.19 -16.28
CA SER A 147 -28.56 -20.26 -16.80
C SER A 147 -28.63 -18.90 -16.13
N CYS A 148 -29.84 -18.34 -15.96
CA CYS A 148 -30.02 -17.06 -15.28
C CYS A 148 -29.66 -17.16 -13.79
N CYS A 149 -30.07 -18.21 -13.09
CA CYS A 149 -29.66 -18.45 -11.70
C CYS A 149 -28.14 -18.54 -11.53
N LEU A 150 -27.44 -19.21 -12.45
CA LEU A 150 -25.98 -19.33 -12.41
C LEU A 150 -25.30 -17.97 -12.63
N GLN A 151 -25.77 -17.17 -13.59
CA GLN A 151 -25.26 -15.82 -13.84
C GLN A 151 -25.47 -14.92 -12.62
N PHE A 152 -26.66 -14.96 -12.01
CA PHE A 152 -26.97 -14.17 -10.82
C PHE A 152 -26.08 -14.53 -9.62
N LEU A 153 -25.81 -15.82 -9.43
CA LEU A 153 -24.87 -16.33 -8.40
C LEU A 153 -23.43 -15.85 -8.60
N LEU A 154 -22.98 -15.73 -9.85
CA LEU A 154 -21.64 -15.24 -10.17
C LEU A 154 -21.54 -13.73 -9.94
N LEU A 155 -22.57 -12.97 -10.31
CA LEU A 155 -22.63 -11.52 -10.07
C LEU A 155 -22.57 -11.17 -8.59
N GLY A 156 -23.23 -11.92 -7.72
CA GLY A 156 -23.21 -11.70 -6.26
C GLY A 156 -21.90 -12.07 -5.57
N ARG A 157 -20.92 -12.64 -6.29
CA ARG A 157 -19.62 -13.09 -5.73
C ARG A 157 -18.48 -12.07 -5.94
N GLU A 158 -18.67 -11.09 -6.83
CA GLU A 158 -17.69 -10.02 -7.11
C GLU A 158 -17.72 -8.91 -6.04
#